data_AF-A0A838V6D5-F1
#
_entry.id   AF-A0A838V6D5-F1
#
_cell.length_a   1.000
_cell.length_b   1.000
_cell.length_c   1.000
_cell.angle_alpha   90.00
_cell.angle_beta   90.00
_cell.angle_gamma   90.00
#
_symmetry.space_group_name_H-M   'P 1'
#
loop_
_entity.id
_entity.type
_entity.pdbx_description
1 polymer ?
#
loop_
_entity_poly.entity_id
_entity_poly.type
_entity_poly.pdbx_seq_one_letter_code
_entity_poly.pdbx_strand_id
1 'polypeptide(L)'
;MKKGLIVAIAAIVAIVLAVGGASEPVEATEASVAACGRSSSPSVVGLAGGRPGSVVAGPMRIPRQPLASMGEIRNGQLAARMPVLVAGHRYVVLSVPLALRNRVFLYYGHVAAGGGRPMASFRGAPGYAEIEFQPCRDLPRTAWPGGIRVIGRGPVRLLATIEGQPSSTQLALGLPSSGRN
;
A
#
# COMPACT_ATOMS: atom_id res chain seq x y z
N MET A 1 58.35 -28.37 -18.23
CA MET A 1 57.95 -29.09 -19.46
C MET A 1 56.43 -29.02 -19.57
N LYS A 2 55.96 -28.67 -20.77
CA LYS A 2 54.54 -28.60 -21.17
C LYS A 2 53.84 -29.96 -20.99
N LYS A 3 52.54 -29.93 -20.68
CA LYS A 3 51.44 -30.87 -21.01
C LYS A 3 50.37 -30.71 -19.91
N GLY A 4 49.11 -30.42 -20.18
CA GLY A 4 48.35 -30.28 -21.40
C GLY A 4 46.92 -29.98 -20.96
N LEU A 5 46.30 -29.02 -21.62
CA LEU A 5 44.89 -28.70 -21.51
C LEU A 5 44.07 -29.92 -21.94
N ILE A 6 43.17 -30.41 -21.09
CA ILE A 6 42.04 -31.25 -21.52
C ILE A 6 40.77 -30.57 -21.05
N VAL A 7 40.07 -29.95 -22.00
CA VAL A 7 38.68 -29.54 -21.86
C VAL A 7 37.84 -30.81 -22.02
N ALA A 8 37.05 -31.15 -21.00
CA ALA A 8 36.00 -32.15 -21.10
C ALA A 8 34.67 -31.48 -20.74
N ILE A 9 33.85 -31.25 -21.76
CA ILE A 9 32.44 -30.86 -21.64
C ILE A 9 31.67 -32.13 -21.30
N ALA A 10 31.13 -32.20 -20.08
CA ALA A 10 30.13 -33.20 -19.72
C ALA A 10 28.83 -32.47 -19.39
N ALA A 11 27.87 -32.57 -20.30
CA ALA A 11 26.50 -32.16 -20.05
C ALA A 11 25.90 -33.07 -18.98
N ILE A 12 25.69 -32.53 -17.77
CA ILE A 12 24.78 -33.15 -16.81
C ILE A 12 23.52 -32.31 -16.81
N VAL A 13 22.58 -32.77 -17.64
CA VAL A 13 21.16 -32.44 -17.53
C VAL A 13 20.67 -33.10 -16.24
N ALA A 14 20.58 -32.32 -15.17
CA ALA A 14 19.80 -32.69 -14.00
C ALA A 14 18.41 -32.09 -14.16
N ILE A 15 17.48 -32.89 -14.69
CA ILE A 15 16.04 -32.65 -14.54
C ILE A 15 15.73 -32.87 -13.06
N VAL A 16 15.70 -31.78 -12.28
CA VAL A 16 15.08 -31.79 -10.96
C VAL A 16 13.62 -31.41 -11.17
N LEU A 17 12.76 -32.41 -11.24
CA LEU A 17 11.33 -32.26 -11.04
C LEU A 17 11.07 -31.98 -9.56
N ALA A 18 11.19 -30.71 -9.17
CA ALA A 18 10.54 -30.22 -7.97
C ALA A 18 9.19 -29.61 -8.38
N VAL A 19 8.14 -30.45 -8.46
CA VAL A 19 6.77 -29.97 -8.38
C VAL A 19 6.49 -29.66 -6.90
N GLY A 20 7.16 -28.61 -6.42
CA GLY A 20 6.81 -27.92 -5.19
C GLY A 20 6.26 -26.59 -5.62
N GLY A 21 4.93 -26.43 -5.60
CA GLY A 21 4.30 -25.12 -5.72
C GLY A 21 4.63 -24.28 -4.49
N ALA A 22 5.89 -23.85 -4.38
CA ALA A 22 6.26 -22.75 -3.52
C ALA A 22 5.51 -21.54 -4.05
N SER A 23 4.45 -21.16 -3.34
CA SER A 23 3.83 -19.86 -3.56
C SER A 23 4.94 -18.84 -3.34
N GLU A 24 5.44 -18.25 -4.42
CA GLU A 24 6.42 -17.19 -4.32
C GLU A 24 5.89 -16.16 -3.32
N PRO A 25 6.73 -15.66 -2.39
CA PRO A 25 6.30 -14.62 -1.48
C PRO A 25 5.78 -13.46 -2.33
N VAL A 26 4.48 -13.19 -2.24
CA VAL A 26 3.85 -12.09 -2.95
C VAL A 26 4.37 -10.81 -2.31
N GLU A 27 5.44 -10.27 -2.87
CA GLU A 27 6.00 -8.99 -2.48
C GLU A 27 5.19 -7.86 -3.11
N ALA A 28 5.05 -6.75 -2.39
CA ALA A 28 4.39 -5.57 -2.92
C ALA A 28 5.21 -4.97 -4.09
N THR A 29 4.54 -4.55 -5.16
CA THR A 29 5.18 -3.91 -6.32
C THR A 29 5.82 -2.58 -5.94
N GLU A 30 6.89 -2.17 -6.62
CA GLU A 30 7.76 -1.08 -6.15
C GLU A 30 7.04 0.26 -5.95
N ALA A 31 6.37 0.83 -6.96
CA ALA A 31 5.76 2.15 -6.83
C ALA A 31 4.47 2.32 -7.66
N SER A 32 3.59 3.21 -7.20
CA SER A 32 2.41 3.69 -7.92
C SER A 32 2.20 5.18 -7.72
N VAL A 33 1.67 5.86 -8.73
CA VAL A 33 1.38 7.29 -8.68
C VAL A 33 -0.12 7.55 -8.50
N ALA A 34 -0.47 8.29 -7.46
CA ALA A 34 -1.78 8.82 -7.16
C ALA A 34 -1.89 10.27 -7.65
N ALA A 35 -2.21 10.42 -8.94
CA ALA A 35 -2.30 11.73 -9.60
C ALA A 35 -3.55 12.54 -9.20
N CYS A 36 -3.49 13.87 -9.36
CA CYS A 36 -4.59 14.80 -9.08
C CYS A 36 -5.92 14.43 -9.79
N GLY A 37 -5.87 14.03 -11.07
CA GLY A 37 -7.06 13.62 -11.84
C GLY A 37 -7.79 12.38 -11.28
N ARG A 38 -7.25 11.76 -10.22
CA ARG A 38 -7.79 10.58 -9.53
C ARG A 38 -8.08 10.86 -8.06
N SER A 39 -8.03 12.13 -7.68
CA SER A 39 -8.37 12.60 -6.35
C SER A 39 -9.82 13.03 -6.26
N SER A 40 -10.31 13.23 -5.03
CA SER A 40 -11.54 13.94 -4.75
C SER A 40 -11.21 15.26 -4.04
N SER A 41 -11.91 16.34 -4.39
CA SER A 41 -11.76 17.65 -3.75
C SER A 41 -12.55 17.69 -2.43
N PRO A 42 -11.91 17.80 -1.26
CA PRO A 42 -12.63 17.94 -0.01
C PRO A 42 -12.97 19.42 0.26
N SER A 43 -14.25 19.79 0.19
CA SER A 43 -14.67 21.20 0.32
C SER A 43 -14.57 21.79 1.75
N VAL A 44 -14.48 20.96 2.80
CA VAL A 44 -14.42 21.44 4.21
C VAL A 44 -13.66 20.43 5.07
N VAL A 45 -12.66 20.86 5.85
CA VAL A 45 -12.07 20.01 6.91
C VAL A 45 -12.55 20.51 8.26
N GLY A 46 -13.20 19.64 9.03
CA GLY A 46 -13.67 19.97 10.36
C GLY A 46 -13.66 18.75 11.28
N LEU A 47 -13.63 19.01 12.59
CA LEU A 47 -14.06 18.05 13.62
C LEU A 47 -15.60 18.04 13.68
N ALA A 48 -16.27 17.98 12.53
CA ALA A 48 -17.70 18.16 12.47
C ALA A 48 -18.41 16.92 13.00
N GLY A 49 -18.97 17.00 14.23
CA GLY A 49 -20.01 16.13 14.79
C GLY A 49 -19.82 14.60 14.73
N GLY A 50 -18.64 14.13 14.31
CA GLY A 50 -18.36 12.75 14.01
C GLY A 50 -17.84 12.00 15.22
N ARG A 51 -18.16 10.70 15.29
CA ARG A 51 -17.63 9.75 16.29
C ARG A 51 -16.19 10.10 16.70
N PRO A 52 -15.89 10.15 18.02
CA PRO A 52 -14.56 10.46 18.50
C PRO A 52 -13.52 9.58 17.79
N GLY A 53 -12.49 10.20 17.23
CA GLY A 53 -11.43 9.49 16.51
C GLY A 53 -11.49 9.52 14.98
N SER A 54 -12.17 10.48 14.35
CA SER A 54 -12.10 10.70 12.89
C SER A 54 -11.85 12.17 12.52
N VAL A 55 -11.19 12.40 11.39
CA VAL A 55 -11.09 13.72 10.73
C VAL A 55 -12.05 13.72 9.54
N VAL A 56 -12.87 14.78 9.40
CA VAL A 56 -13.76 14.93 8.25
C VAL A 56 -13.07 15.83 7.23
N ALA A 57 -13.05 15.42 5.96
CA ALA A 57 -12.50 16.17 4.84
C ALA A 57 -13.44 16.10 3.62
N GLY A 58 -14.30 17.11 3.47
CA GLY A 58 -15.42 17.12 2.56
C GLY A 58 -16.34 15.94 2.86
N PRO A 59 -16.68 15.11 1.85
CA PRO A 59 -17.50 13.91 2.06
C PRO A 59 -16.72 12.75 2.71
N MET A 60 -15.40 12.87 2.87
CA MET A 60 -14.56 11.79 3.37
C MET A 60 -14.41 11.82 4.89
N ARG A 61 -14.44 10.63 5.48
CA ARG A 61 -14.13 10.40 6.89
C ARG A 61 -12.84 9.61 6.99
N ILE A 62 -11.87 10.18 7.68
CA ILE A 62 -10.54 9.61 7.85
C ILE A 62 -10.45 9.07 9.29
N PRO A 63 -10.42 7.74 9.50
CA PRO A 63 -10.28 7.17 10.83
C PRO A 63 -8.87 7.45 11.40
N ARG A 64 -8.76 7.78 12.70
CA ARG A 64 -7.47 7.93 13.39
C ARG A 64 -6.77 6.59 13.64
N GLN A 65 -7.53 5.48 13.62
CA GLN A 65 -7.01 4.12 13.77
C GLN A 65 -7.53 3.26 12.60
N PRO A 66 -6.96 3.42 11.39
CA PRO A 66 -7.47 2.77 10.19
C PRO A 66 -7.42 1.23 10.23
N LEU A 67 -6.62 0.65 11.13
CA LEU A 67 -6.43 -0.80 11.25
C LEU A 67 -7.26 -1.45 12.37
N ALA A 68 -7.98 -0.67 13.18
CA ALA A 68 -8.75 -1.21 14.30
C ALA A 68 -10.05 -1.94 13.88
N SER A 69 -10.56 -1.66 12.67
CA SER A 69 -11.80 -2.25 12.15
C SER A 69 -11.61 -2.63 10.68
N MET A 70 -10.85 -3.71 10.47
CA MET A 70 -10.58 -4.26 9.15
C MET A 70 -11.55 -5.39 8.80
N GLY A 71 -11.85 -5.55 7.51
CA GLY A 71 -12.56 -6.71 7.00
C GLY A 71 -11.58 -7.86 6.73
N GLU A 72 -11.98 -9.08 7.04
CA GLU A 72 -11.21 -10.27 6.70
C GLU A 72 -11.48 -10.67 5.25
N ILE A 73 -10.41 -10.85 4.45
CA ILE A 73 -10.52 -11.26 3.04
C ILE A 73 -10.40 -12.79 2.91
N ARG A 74 -9.34 -13.38 3.46
CA ARG A 74 -9.01 -14.82 3.46
C ARG A 74 -7.76 -15.09 4.32
N ASN A 75 -7.66 -16.24 4.97
CA ASN A 75 -6.42 -16.77 5.56
C ASN A 75 -5.60 -15.75 6.37
N GLY A 76 -6.26 -14.99 7.28
CA GLY A 76 -5.57 -13.98 8.10
C GLY A 76 -5.16 -12.70 7.37
N GLN A 77 -5.57 -12.52 6.10
CA GLN A 77 -5.44 -11.27 5.37
C GLN A 77 -6.60 -10.34 5.74
N LEU A 78 -6.25 -9.16 6.21
CA LEU A 78 -7.17 -8.10 6.61
C LEU A 78 -7.07 -6.95 5.61
N ALA A 79 -8.17 -6.28 5.32
CA ALA A 79 -8.13 -5.04 4.57
C ALA A 79 -9.09 -3.99 5.10
N ALA A 80 -8.69 -2.73 4.93
CA ALA A 80 -9.50 -1.58 5.26
C ALA A 80 -9.44 -0.55 4.13
N ARG A 81 -10.56 0.15 3.94
CA ARG A 81 -10.58 1.39 3.17
C ARG A 81 -9.90 2.46 4.00
N MET A 82 -8.95 3.15 3.39
CA MET A 82 -8.12 4.14 4.05
C MET A 82 -8.00 5.33 3.10
N PRO A 83 -8.79 6.40 3.27
CA PRO A 83 -8.57 7.63 2.52
C PRO A 83 -7.29 8.32 3.04
N VAL A 84 -6.48 8.85 2.12
CA VAL A 84 -5.32 9.71 2.45
C VAL A 84 -5.64 11.14 2.05
N LEU A 85 -5.39 12.08 2.95
CA LEU A 85 -5.52 13.51 2.71
C LEU A 85 -4.13 14.15 2.72
N VAL A 86 -3.74 14.77 1.61
CA VAL A 86 -2.56 15.63 1.55
C VAL A 86 -3.04 17.08 1.56
N ALA A 87 -2.48 17.87 2.48
CA ALA A 87 -2.77 19.29 2.57
C ALA A 87 -1.71 20.11 1.84
N GLY A 88 -2.15 21.16 1.14
CA GLY A 88 -1.32 22.00 0.30
C GLY A 88 -0.97 21.33 -1.03
N HIS A 89 0.15 21.78 -1.60
CA HIS A 89 0.56 21.45 -2.97
C HIS A 89 1.89 20.68 -3.03
N ARG A 90 2.31 20.09 -1.90
CA ARG A 90 3.59 19.38 -1.77
C ARG A 90 3.44 17.90 -2.13
N TYR A 91 4.42 17.38 -2.86
CA TYR A 91 4.51 15.94 -3.11
C TYR A 91 4.69 15.17 -1.81
N VAL A 92 4.01 14.02 -1.71
CA VAL A 92 4.14 13.11 -0.57
C VAL A 92 4.35 11.70 -1.08
N VAL A 93 5.38 11.04 -0.59
CA VAL A 93 5.64 9.62 -0.85
C VAL A 93 5.33 8.82 0.41
N LEU A 94 4.48 7.81 0.29
CA LEU A 94 4.14 6.89 1.37
C LEU A 94 4.75 5.52 1.06
N SER A 95 5.70 5.07 1.89
CA SER A 95 6.45 3.84 1.66
C SER A 95 6.27 2.84 2.81
N VAL A 96 6.22 1.56 2.45
CA VAL A 96 6.25 0.41 3.35
C VAL A 96 7.72 0.09 3.66
N PRO A 97 8.13 0.08 4.95
CA PRO A 97 9.48 -0.34 5.34
C PRO A 97 9.82 -1.74 4.81
N LEU A 98 11.09 -1.99 4.48
CA LEU A 98 11.55 -3.26 3.90
C LEU A 98 11.05 -4.49 4.67
N ALA A 99 11.13 -4.45 6.00
CA ALA A 99 10.67 -5.52 6.89
C ALA A 99 9.15 -5.82 6.83
N LEU A 100 8.37 -4.96 6.18
CA LEU A 100 6.92 -5.08 6.07
C LEU A 100 6.43 -5.31 4.62
N ARG A 101 7.31 -5.34 3.61
CA ARG A 101 6.92 -5.40 2.17
C ARG A 101 6.26 -6.71 1.73
N ASN A 102 6.48 -7.80 2.47
CA ASN A 102 5.78 -9.07 2.28
C ASN A 102 4.43 -9.14 3.00
N ARG A 103 4.08 -8.11 3.77
CA ARG A 103 2.96 -8.12 4.71
C ARG A 103 1.96 -7.02 4.46
N VAL A 104 2.42 -5.85 4.04
CA VAL A 104 1.62 -4.62 3.91
C VAL A 104 1.60 -4.19 2.45
N PHE A 105 0.39 -3.98 1.94
CA PHE A 105 0.15 -3.67 0.53
C PHE A 105 -0.75 -2.44 0.45
N LEU A 106 -0.31 -1.43 -0.29
CA LEU A 106 -1.01 -0.15 -0.46
C LEU A 106 -1.78 -0.12 -1.78
N TYR A 107 -2.92 0.57 -1.76
CA TYR A 107 -3.86 0.62 -2.88
C TYR A 107 -4.37 2.04 -3.08
N TYR A 108 -3.64 2.82 -3.88
CA TYR A 108 -3.97 4.21 -4.22
C TYR A 108 -3.63 4.48 -5.68
N GLY A 109 -4.23 5.52 -6.26
CA GLY A 109 -3.91 5.98 -7.60
C GLY A 109 -4.48 5.13 -8.73
N HIS A 110 -4.71 3.83 -8.55
CA HIS A 110 -5.65 2.99 -9.32
C HIS A 110 -5.64 1.60 -8.69
N VAL A 111 -6.82 1.10 -8.34
CA VAL A 111 -7.04 -0.35 -8.35
C VAL A 111 -8.17 -0.54 -9.35
N ALA A 112 -7.81 -0.64 -10.62
CA ALA A 112 -8.75 -1.08 -11.61
C ALA A 112 -9.02 -2.58 -11.33
N ALA A 113 -10.27 -2.94 -11.08
CA ALA A 113 -10.69 -4.27 -11.48
C ALA A 113 -10.45 -4.37 -12.99
N GLY A 114 -10.12 -5.55 -13.51
CA GLY A 114 -10.17 -5.74 -14.97
C GLY A 114 -11.45 -5.11 -15.54
N GLY A 115 -11.30 -4.21 -16.53
CA GLY A 115 -12.40 -3.45 -17.10
C GLY A 115 -12.65 -2.03 -16.55
N GLY A 116 -11.69 -1.41 -15.87
CA GLY A 116 -11.75 0.04 -15.55
C GLY A 116 -12.75 0.45 -14.46
N ARG A 117 -13.37 -0.51 -13.76
CA ARG A 117 -14.24 -0.25 -12.62
C ARG A 117 -13.42 -0.07 -11.33
N PRO A 118 -13.81 0.85 -10.43
CA PRO A 118 -13.19 0.95 -9.10
C PRO A 118 -13.30 -0.41 -8.39
N MET A 119 -12.19 -0.98 -7.95
CA MET A 119 -12.22 -2.25 -7.22
C MET A 119 -13.03 -2.10 -5.93
N ALA A 120 -14.18 -2.77 -5.86
CA ALA A 120 -14.96 -2.90 -4.63
C ALA A 120 -14.23 -3.77 -3.59
N SER A 121 -13.24 -4.57 -4.02
CA SER A 121 -12.45 -5.46 -3.17
C SER A 121 -10.96 -5.33 -3.49
N PHE A 122 -10.07 -5.49 -2.49
CA PHE A 122 -8.61 -5.54 -2.67
C PHE A 122 -8.09 -6.94 -3.06
N ARG A 123 -9.01 -7.87 -3.38
CA ARG A 123 -8.69 -9.28 -3.57
C ARG A 123 -8.02 -9.48 -4.95
N GLY A 124 -6.83 -10.07 -4.96
CA GLY A 124 -6.12 -10.45 -6.19
C GLY A 124 -5.28 -9.35 -6.84
N ALA A 125 -5.36 -8.10 -6.37
CA ALA A 125 -4.46 -7.05 -6.81
C ALA A 125 -3.12 -7.14 -6.06
N PRO A 126 -1.97 -7.00 -6.75
CA PRO A 126 -0.63 -7.16 -6.15
C PRO A 126 -0.44 -6.18 -4.99
N GLY A 127 -0.88 -4.93 -5.18
CA GLY A 127 -0.67 -3.84 -4.22
C GLY A 127 0.76 -3.34 -4.25
N TYR A 128 0.98 -2.13 -3.73
CA TYR A 128 2.23 -1.41 -3.87
C TYR A 128 2.93 -1.21 -2.52
N ALA A 129 4.27 -1.22 -2.55
CA ALA A 129 5.12 -0.88 -1.42
C ALA A 129 5.25 0.63 -1.26
N GLU A 130 5.10 1.39 -2.35
CA GLU A 130 5.23 2.84 -2.38
C GLU A 130 4.11 3.50 -3.17
N ILE A 131 3.63 4.64 -2.66
CA ILE A 131 2.65 5.49 -3.34
C ILE A 131 3.17 6.92 -3.35
N GLU A 132 3.26 7.50 -4.55
CA GLU A 132 3.51 8.93 -4.74
C GLU A 132 2.18 9.68 -4.90
N PHE A 133 1.89 10.61 -4.01
CA PHE A 133 0.74 11.49 -4.08
C PHE A 133 1.11 12.80 -4.77
N GLN A 134 0.44 13.09 -5.89
CA GLN A 134 0.64 14.33 -6.65
C GLN A 134 -0.56 15.26 -6.42
N PRO A 135 -0.48 16.21 -5.48
CA PRO A 135 -1.60 17.10 -5.16
C PRO A 135 -2.02 17.95 -6.35
N CYS A 136 -3.28 18.32 -6.37
CA CYS A 136 -3.81 19.25 -7.36
C CYS A 136 -3.28 20.65 -7.08
N ARG A 137 -2.64 21.29 -8.07
CA ARG A 137 -2.03 22.62 -7.93
C ARG A 137 -3.02 23.71 -7.53
N ASP A 138 -4.27 23.57 -7.94
CA ASP A 138 -5.31 24.59 -7.75
C ASP A 138 -6.22 24.30 -6.54
N LEU A 139 -5.89 23.27 -5.75
CA LEU A 139 -6.68 22.89 -4.58
C LEU A 139 -5.84 22.99 -3.31
N PRO A 140 -6.34 23.67 -2.26
CA PRO A 140 -5.60 23.79 -1.00
C PRO A 140 -5.39 22.44 -0.31
N ARG A 141 -6.16 21.41 -0.68
CA ARG A 141 -6.07 20.04 -0.18
C ARG A 141 -6.54 19.07 -1.25
N THR A 142 -5.96 17.89 -1.26
CA THR A 142 -6.32 16.82 -2.18
C THR A 142 -6.45 15.53 -1.38
N ALA A 143 -7.47 14.73 -1.65
CA ALA A 143 -7.65 13.46 -0.97
C ALA A 143 -7.86 12.32 -1.96
N TRP A 144 -7.25 11.19 -1.64
CA TRP A 144 -7.26 9.99 -2.47
C TRP A 144 -7.97 8.88 -1.71
N PRO A 145 -9.11 8.40 -2.23
CA PRO A 145 -9.68 7.16 -1.74
C PRO A 145 -8.72 6.01 -2.07
N GLY A 146 -8.60 5.08 -1.14
CA GLY A 146 -7.73 3.93 -1.30
C GLY A 146 -7.92 2.93 -0.18
N GLY A 147 -6.90 2.10 0.02
CA GLY A 147 -6.90 1.15 1.10
C GLY A 147 -5.57 0.48 1.35
N ILE A 148 -5.61 -0.42 2.31
CA ILE A 148 -4.46 -1.17 2.79
C ILE A 148 -4.90 -2.62 3.03
N ARG A 149 -4.07 -3.56 2.58
CA ARG A 149 -4.17 -4.98 2.92
C ARG A 149 -2.97 -5.35 3.79
N VAL A 150 -3.23 -6.11 4.85
CA VAL A 150 -2.23 -6.57 5.80
C VAL A 150 -2.37 -8.07 6.00
N ILE A 151 -1.25 -8.78 6.02
CA ILE A 151 -1.17 -10.20 6.37
C ILE A 151 -0.81 -10.32 7.85
N GLY A 152 -1.65 -10.97 8.65
CA GLY A 152 -1.43 -11.10 10.10
C GLY A 152 -1.79 -9.84 10.90
N ARG A 153 -1.43 -9.84 12.18
CA ARG A 153 -1.93 -8.87 13.19
C ARG A 153 -0.85 -8.03 13.87
N GLY A 154 0.39 -8.08 13.38
CA GLY A 154 1.48 -7.27 13.94
C GLY A 154 1.30 -5.78 13.61
N PRO A 155 1.90 -4.88 14.42
CA PRO A 155 1.73 -3.44 14.26
C PRO A 155 2.27 -2.96 12.91
N VAL A 156 1.58 -2.00 12.29
CA VAL A 156 1.98 -1.42 11.00
C VAL A 156 2.45 0.01 11.17
N ARG A 157 3.62 0.30 10.62
CA ARG A 157 4.21 1.64 10.52
C ARG A 157 4.60 1.89 9.07
N LEU A 158 4.22 3.04 8.54
CA LEU A 158 4.62 3.49 7.22
C LEU A 158 5.60 4.66 7.34
N LEU A 159 6.32 4.94 6.26
CA LEU A 159 7.18 6.11 6.14
C LEU A 159 6.51 7.11 5.21
N ALA A 160 6.42 8.36 5.62
CA ALA A 160 5.95 9.45 4.79
C ALA A 160 7.09 10.43 4.54
N THR A 161 7.48 10.59 3.29
CA THR A 161 8.44 11.60 2.85
C THR A 161 7.66 12.75 2.23
N ILE A 162 7.85 13.96 2.75
CA ILE A 162 7.14 15.16 2.31
C ILE A 162 8.15 16.07 1.63
N GLU A 163 7.82 16.58 0.44
CA GLU A 163 8.66 17.53 -0.28
C GLU A 163 9.06 18.72 0.63
N GLY A 164 10.35 19.06 0.59
CA GLY A 164 10.94 20.12 1.43
C GLY A 164 11.12 19.74 2.90
N GLN A 165 10.84 18.50 3.31
CA GLN A 165 11.22 17.99 4.63
C GLN A 165 12.43 17.06 4.51
N PRO A 166 13.48 17.26 5.31
CA PRO A 166 14.73 16.50 5.20
C PRO A 166 14.65 15.08 5.76
N SER A 167 13.57 14.72 6.45
CA SER A 167 13.44 13.42 7.09
C SER A 167 12.04 12.84 6.91
N SER A 168 11.98 11.54 6.66
CA SER A 168 10.71 10.80 6.60
C SER A 168 10.06 10.77 7.99
N THR A 169 8.76 11.00 8.03
CA THR A 169 7.94 10.88 9.23
C THR A 169 7.37 9.47 9.33
N GLN A 170 7.45 8.84 10.51
CA GLN A 170 6.78 7.57 10.74
C GLN A 170 5.28 7.77 11.00
N LEU A 171 4.45 7.06 10.24
CA LEU A 171 3.01 7.00 10.43
C LEU A 171 2.64 5.68 11.11
N ALA A 172 2.31 5.74 12.41
CA ALA A 172 1.84 4.58 13.15
C ALA A 172 0.35 4.34 12.84
N LEU A 173 0.04 3.24 12.14
CA LEU A 173 -1.34 2.89 11.77
C LEU A 173 -2.03 2.00 12.81
N GLY A 174 -1.29 1.47 13.77
CA GLY A 174 -1.79 0.64 14.86
C GLY A 174 -1.73 -0.87 14.56
N LEU A 175 -2.54 -1.63 15.29
CA LEU A 175 -2.65 -3.09 15.17
C LEU A 175 -3.81 -3.45 14.23
N PRO A 176 -3.59 -4.33 13.24
CA PRO A 176 -4.66 -4.93 12.45
C PRO A 176 -5.59 -5.79 13.32
N SER A 177 -6.87 -5.43 13.37
CA SER A 177 -7.92 -6.24 13.97
C SER A 177 -9.14 -6.35 13.08
N SER A 178 -9.72 -7.56 13.05
CA SER A 178 -11.04 -7.81 12.48
C SER A 178 -12.07 -7.17 13.38
N GLY A 179 -12.87 -6.23 12.85
CA GLY A 179 -13.89 -5.50 13.61
C GLY A 179 -15.12 -6.31 14.02
N ARG A 180 -15.04 -7.65 14.08
CA ARG A 180 -16.11 -8.48 14.63
C ARG A 180 -16.11 -8.34 16.16
N ASN A 181 -16.84 -7.35 16.66
CA ASN A 181 -17.56 -7.50 17.92
C ASN A 181 -18.92 -8.12 17.61
#